data_AF-A0A534JED3-F1
#
_entry.id   AF-A0A534JED3-F1
#
_cell.length_a   1.000
_cell.length_b   1.000
_cell.length_c   1.000
_cell.angle_alpha   90.00
_cell.angle_beta   90.00
_cell.angle_gamma   90.00
#
_symmetry.space_group_name_H-M   'P 1'
#
loop_
_entity.id
_entity.type
_entity.pdbx_description
1 polymer ?
#
loop_
_entity_poly.entity_id
_entity_poly.type
_entity_poly.pdbx_seq_one_letter_code
_entity_poly.pdbx_strand_id
1 'polypeptide(L)' 'RRTREHAVNAYDLLFRPEALRKRAGTGQREGFADAGPVRVK' A
#
# COMPACT_ATOMS: atom_id res chain seq x y z
N ARG A 1 14.04 -1.87 5.14
CA ARG A 1 12.57 -1.87 5.33
C ARG A 1 11.82 -1.78 3.99
N ARG A 2 12.04 -0.74 3.19
CA ARG A 2 11.42 -0.51 1.87
C ARG A 2 11.43 -1.71 0.90
N THR A 3 12.57 -2.40 0.75
CA THR A 3 12.68 -3.56 -0.16
C THR A 3 11.72 -4.70 0.20
N ARG A 4 11.47 -4.93 1.50
CA ARG A 4 10.54 -5.96 1.96
C ARG A 4 9.09 -5.57 1.66
N GLU A 5 8.74 -4.29 1.83
CA GLU A 5 7.40 -3.77 1.56
C GLU A 5 7.09 -3.83 0.05
N HIS A 6 8.04 -3.47 -0.81
CA HIS A 6 7.89 -3.63 -2.26
C HIS A 6 7.75 -5.10 -2.69
N ALA A 7 8.46 -6.03 -2.05
CA ALA A 7 8.33 -7.46 -2.35
C ALA A 7 6.92 -7.98 -2.03
N VAL A 8 6.33 -7.53 -0.91
CA VAL A 8 4.95 -7.86 -0.55
C VAL A 8 3.96 -7.26 -1.54
N ASN A 9 4.16 -6.00 -1.94
CA ASN A 9 3.29 -5.36 -2.93
C ASN A 9 3.39 -6.03 -4.31
N ALA A 10 4.57 -6.48 -4.73
CA ALA A 10 4.76 -7.25 -5.95
C ALA A 10 4.03 -8.61 -5.88
N TYR A 11 4.10 -9.29 -4.74
CA TYR A 11 3.32 -10.52 -4.51
C TYR A 11 1.81 -10.25 -4.56
N ASP A 12 1.34 -9.20 -3.89
CA ASP A 12 -0.08 -8.85 -3.87
C ASP A 12 -0.59 -8.44 -5.27
N LEU A 13 0.24 -7.80 -6.10
CA LEU A 13 -0.10 -7.52 -7.50
C LEU A 13 -0.32 -8.80 -8.31
N LEU A 14 0.54 -9.81 -8.10
CA LEU A 14 0.50 -11.05 -8.88
C LEU A 14 -0.59 -12.02 -8.40
N PHE A 15 -0.92 -12.01 -7.10
CA PHE A 15 -1.74 -13.08 -6.50
C PHE A 15 -2.94 -12.60 -5.69
N ARG A 16 -2.99 -11.31 -5.27
CA ARG A 16 -4.02 -10.78 -4.36
C ARG A 16 -4.38 -9.30 -4.65
N PRO A 17 -4.78 -8.94 -5.88
CA PRO A 17 -5.02 -7.55 -6.26
C PRO A 17 -6.12 -6.86 -5.42
N GLU A 18 -7.04 -7.62 -4.83
CA GLU A 18 -8.10 -7.16 -3.95
C GLU A 18 -7.55 -6.56 -2.65
N ALA A 19 -6.41 -7.07 -2.16
CA ALA A 19 -5.73 -6.51 -0.99
C ALA A 19 -5.24 -5.09 -1.26
N LEU A 20 -4.74 -4.83 -2.49
CA LEU A 20 -4.32 -3.49 -2.91
C LEU A 20 -5.52 -2.55 -3.10
N ARG A 21 -6.63 -3.05 -3.66
CA ARG A 21 -7.87 -2.27 -3.80
C ARG A 21 -8.46 -1.85 -2.45
N LYS A 22 -8.42 -2.72 -1.43
CA LYS A 22 -8.87 -2.37 -0.07
C LYS A 22 -8.01 -1.28 0.59
N ARG A 23 -6.72 -1.20 0.22
CA ARG A 23 -5.77 -0.20 0.71
C ARG A 23 -5.73 1.07 -0.15
N ALA A 24 -6.48 1.11 -1.26
CA ALA A 24 -6.52 2.28 -2.13
C ALA A 24 -7.11 3.48 -1.35
N GLY A 25 -6.46 4.63 -1.47
CA GLY A 25 -6.92 5.87 -0.81
C GLY A 25 -6.59 5.98 0.68
N THR A 26 -5.91 5.00 1.30
CA THR A 26 -5.51 5.08 2.73
C THR A 26 -4.17 5.76 2.97
N GLY A 27 -3.49 6.23 1.90
CA GLY A 27 -2.21 6.95 1.98
C GLY A 27 -1.03 6.12 2.50
N GLN A 28 -0.98 4.84 2.17
CA GLN A 28 0.16 3.99 2.57
C GLN A 28 1.48 4.46 1.95
N ARG A 29 2.58 4.31 2.68
CA ARG A 29 3.94 4.66 2.24
C ARG A 29 4.89 3.50 2.53
N GLU A 30 5.90 3.39 1.67
CA GLU A 30 6.90 2.34 1.77
C GLU A 30 8.26 2.93 2.16
N GLY A 31 8.84 2.41 3.22
CA GLY A 31 10.09 2.87 3.83
C GLY A 31 9.93 3.95 4.90
N PHE A 32 8.74 4.51 5.10
CA PHE A 32 8.43 5.57 6.08
C PHE A 32 7.02 5.38 6.66
N ALA A 33 6.60 6.22 7.61
CA ALA A 33 5.24 6.17 8.14
C ALA A 33 4.19 6.56 7.07
N ASP A 34 3.03 5.92 7.14
CA ASP A 34 1.90 6.18 6.24
C ASP A 34 1.40 7.63 6.35
N ALA A 35 1.01 8.23 5.22
CA ALA A 35 0.43 9.58 5.19
C ALA A 35 -1.03 9.63 5.65
N GLY A 36 -1.70 8.48 5.73
CA GLY A 36 -3.12 8.39 6.07
C GLY A 36 -4.06 8.81 4.93
N PRO A 37 -5.38 8.60 5.10
CA PRO A 37 -6.35 8.78 4.03
C PRO A 37 -6.51 10.25 3.59
N VAL A 38 -6.83 10.44 2.31
CA VAL A 38 -7.15 11.76 1.76
C VAL A 38 -8.45 12.27 2.40
N ARG A 39 -8.39 13.43 3.06
CA ARG A 39 -9.59 14.11 3.58
C ARG A 39 -10.22 14.93 2.46
N VAL A 40 -11.37 14.48 1.97
CA VAL A 40 -12.20 15.26 1.04
C VAL A 40 -12.93 16.33 1.85
N LYS A 41 -12.79 17.60 1.46
CA LYS A 41 -13.52 18.74 2.04
C LYS A 41 -14.88 18.89 1.38
#